data_AF-A0A1M3P044-F1
#
_entry.id   AF-A0A1M3P044-F1
#
_cell.length_a   1.000
_cell.length_b   1.000
_cell.length_c   1.000
_cell.angle_alpha   90.00
_cell.angle_beta   90.00
_cell.angle_gamma   90.00
#
_symmetry.space_group_name_H-M   'P 1'
#
loop_
_entity.id
_entity.type
_entity.pdbx_description
1 polymer ?
#
loop_
_entity_poly.entity_id
_entity_poly.type
_entity_poly.pdbx_seq_one_letter_code
_entity_poly.pdbx_strand_id
1 'polypeptide(L)'
;MDTESQGHVVALREKALAGLRQGDASLAEQCFVQLLETMPDDVDALQFVAGRHFQRGDGVRAVALLQHAALTAPGNADIMHQLGTVQMANGDLQGAASSLGRCLELQPGHFLARLRLGMAMEQLGRSHEALVAYFAAINTAQAQGRWLSDATTAPGVRVAVQHAMRHVDAGRHALFDGLLEPLRERYGRGEMRRVEECLAIYLHERQANLPDPRQQPKFLYFPGIPSRTYYPRQRFPEFEALEAATASIRDELCAVLDRPEGLEAFLRADTQEQLDSMLHGAGAQRAAWDAYFFYRHGQRYDAHCEACPRTTATIERMPLSRIRDHGPETLFSVLRPGTHILPHRGVTNTRLVTHLPLIVPADCALNVGGEIHEWQEGRCVTFDDTFEHEAWNRSDSTRVVLIMDCWNPDLTEAEREAVAVLVAGIGDFNRSCELPGE
;
A
#
# COMPACT_ATOMS: atom_id res chain seq x y z
N MET A 1 53.78 6.79 0.98
CA MET A 1 53.73 5.34 0.80
C MET A 1 54.61 5.02 -0.39
N ASP A 2 55.70 4.27 -0.20
CA ASP A 2 56.67 3.97 -1.26
C ASP A 2 56.04 3.08 -2.35
N THR A 3 56.49 3.24 -3.60
CA THR A 3 55.99 2.51 -4.79
C THR A 3 56.05 0.99 -4.63
N GLU A 4 57.00 0.48 -3.85
CA GLU A 4 57.15 -0.94 -3.54
C GLU A 4 56.06 -1.45 -2.58
N SER A 5 55.66 -0.62 -1.61
CA SER A 5 54.55 -0.90 -0.70
C SER A 5 53.19 -0.87 -1.41
N GLN A 6 53.01 0.05 -2.38
CA GLN A 6 51.83 0.06 -3.26
C GLN A 6 51.75 -1.20 -4.14
N GLY A 7 52.87 -1.64 -4.72
CA GLY A 7 52.90 -2.87 -5.52
C GLY A 7 52.58 -4.12 -4.69
N HIS A 8 53.05 -4.19 -3.46
CA HIS A 8 52.77 -5.30 -2.55
C HIS A 8 51.28 -5.38 -2.17
N VAL A 9 50.65 -4.24 -1.84
CA VAL A 9 49.22 -4.13 -1.53
C VAL A 9 48.35 -4.63 -2.69
N VAL A 10 48.64 -4.20 -3.91
CA VAL A 10 47.89 -4.63 -5.11
C VAL A 10 48.02 -6.13 -5.31
N ALA A 11 49.23 -6.68 -5.19
CA ALA A 11 49.48 -8.11 -5.35
C ALA A 11 48.74 -8.96 -4.30
N LEU A 12 48.70 -8.52 -3.03
CA LEU A 12 47.95 -9.20 -1.97
C LEU A 12 46.46 -9.24 -2.27
N ARG A 13 45.87 -8.12 -2.71
CA ARG A 13 44.45 -8.04 -3.05
C ARG A 13 44.10 -8.91 -4.26
N GLU A 14 44.89 -8.87 -5.33
CA GLU A 14 44.66 -9.71 -6.51
C GLU A 14 44.72 -11.20 -6.17
N LYS A 15 45.68 -11.60 -5.33
CA LYS A 15 45.82 -12.97 -4.86
C LYS A 15 44.66 -13.39 -3.96
N ALA A 16 44.18 -12.50 -3.09
CA ALA A 16 43.01 -12.77 -2.26
C ALA A 16 41.75 -13.00 -3.12
N LEU A 17 41.51 -12.13 -4.11
CA LEU A 17 40.40 -12.27 -5.05
C LEU A 17 40.53 -13.52 -5.93
N ALA A 18 41.75 -13.91 -6.31
CA ALA A 18 42.00 -15.16 -7.03
C ALA A 18 41.65 -16.39 -6.19
N GLY A 19 42.02 -16.39 -4.90
CA GLY A 19 41.63 -17.42 -3.95
C GLY A 19 40.11 -17.57 -3.85
N LEU A 20 39.37 -16.45 -3.78
CA LEU A 20 37.90 -16.47 -3.77
C LEU A 20 37.29 -17.08 -5.03
N ARG A 21 37.82 -16.74 -6.22
CA ARG A 21 37.36 -17.34 -7.49
C ARG A 21 37.60 -18.84 -7.56
N GLN A 22 38.65 -19.33 -6.90
CA GLN A 22 39.02 -20.75 -6.86
C GLN A 22 38.35 -21.51 -5.71
N GLY A 23 37.61 -20.83 -4.83
CA GLY A 23 37.02 -21.42 -3.62
C GLY A 23 38.03 -21.66 -2.48
N ASP A 24 39.26 -21.17 -2.61
CA ASP A 24 40.28 -21.25 -1.55
C ASP A 24 40.13 -20.09 -0.58
N ALA A 25 39.20 -20.25 0.36
CA ALA A 25 38.94 -19.27 1.41
C ALA A 25 40.14 -19.10 2.37
N SER A 26 41.03 -20.08 2.49
CA SER A 26 42.19 -20.01 3.39
C SER A 26 43.27 -19.11 2.79
N LEU A 27 43.53 -19.24 1.50
CA LEU A 27 44.43 -18.35 0.77
C LEU A 27 43.93 -16.91 0.80
N ALA A 28 42.64 -16.70 0.54
CA ALA A 28 42.02 -15.39 0.59
C ALA A 28 42.18 -14.74 1.97
N GLU A 29 41.90 -15.49 3.04
CA GLU A 29 42.02 -15.01 4.41
C GLU A 29 43.46 -14.63 4.77
N GLN A 30 44.46 -15.45 4.42
CA GLN A 30 45.86 -15.14 4.67
C GLN A 30 46.28 -13.83 3.97
N CYS A 31 45.87 -13.65 2.71
CA CYS A 31 46.21 -12.45 1.96
C CYS A 31 45.51 -11.21 2.51
N PHE A 32 44.23 -11.32 2.91
CA PHE A 32 43.51 -10.20 3.52
C PHE A 32 44.02 -9.84 4.92
N VAL A 33 44.45 -10.82 5.73
CA VAL A 33 45.09 -10.54 7.03
C VAL A 33 46.40 -9.78 6.84
N GLN A 34 47.26 -10.21 5.90
CA GLN A 34 48.48 -9.49 5.55
C GLN A 34 48.19 -8.08 4.99
N LEU A 35 47.10 -7.94 4.25
CA LEU A 35 46.66 -6.65 3.74
C LEU A 35 46.31 -5.69 4.88
N LEU A 36 45.62 -6.16 5.92
CA LEU A 36 45.24 -5.37 7.09
C LEU A 36 46.45 -4.94 7.95
N GLU A 37 47.58 -5.66 7.89
CA GLU A 37 48.83 -5.21 8.55
C GLU A 37 49.39 -3.94 7.90
N THR A 38 49.17 -3.76 6.58
CA THR A 38 49.65 -2.60 5.82
C THR A 38 48.58 -1.52 5.67
N MET A 39 47.31 -1.90 5.55
CA MET A 39 46.14 -1.02 5.40
C MET A 39 45.04 -1.45 6.39
N PRO A 40 45.11 -0.98 7.65
CA PRO A 40 44.16 -1.39 8.71
C PRO A 40 42.70 -1.03 8.42
N ASP A 41 42.46 -0.01 7.59
CA ASP A 41 41.13 0.51 7.26
C ASP A 41 40.58 -0.08 5.95
N ASP A 42 41.18 -1.15 5.41
CA ASP A 42 40.71 -1.80 4.19
C ASP A 42 39.36 -2.51 4.43
N VAL A 43 38.27 -1.88 3.98
CA VAL A 43 36.89 -2.31 4.25
C VAL A 43 36.61 -3.72 3.74
N ASP A 44 37.04 -4.05 2.52
CA ASP A 44 36.80 -5.37 1.92
C ASP A 44 37.51 -6.47 2.73
N ALA A 45 38.75 -6.21 3.14
CA ALA A 45 39.51 -7.13 3.99
C ALA A 45 38.90 -7.27 5.38
N LEU A 46 38.48 -6.16 6.01
CA LEU A 46 37.81 -6.16 7.32
C LEU A 46 36.53 -7.01 7.28
N GLN A 47 35.66 -6.80 6.28
CA GLN A 47 34.42 -7.57 6.13
C GLN A 47 34.70 -9.06 5.88
N PHE A 48 35.65 -9.37 5.01
CA PHE A 48 36.00 -10.75 4.70
C PHE A 48 36.51 -11.49 5.94
N VAL A 49 37.50 -10.93 6.64
CA VAL A 49 38.11 -11.53 7.82
C VAL A 49 37.09 -11.62 8.97
N ALA A 50 36.23 -10.63 9.14
CA ALA A 50 35.12 -10.71 10.10
C ALA A 50 34.18 -11.89 9.81
N GLY A 51 33.81 -12.10 8.54
CA GLY A 51 33.01 -13.25 8.12
C GLY A 51 33.67 -14.59 8.44
N ARG A 52 35.00 -14.68 8.33
CA ARG A 52 35.76 -15.89 8.70
C ARG A 52 35.78 -16.14 10.20
N HIS A 53 36.00 -15.10 11.01
CA HIS A 53 35.88 -15.19 12.46
C HIS A 53 34.48 -15.64 12.88
N PHE A 54 33.44 -15.07 12.26
CA PHE A 54 32.06 -15.45 12.54
C PHE A 54 31.77 -16.92 12.23
N GLN A 55 32.21 -17.42 11.07
CA GLN A 55 32.07 -18.84 10.69
C GLN A 55 32.78 -19.80 11.66
N ARG A 56 33.85 -19.34 12.33
CA ARG A 56 34.58 -20.11 13.35
C ARG A 56 34.00 -19.97 14.75
N GLY A 57 32.92 -19.20 14.93
CA GLY A 57 32.28 -18.94 16.22
C GLY A 57 32.94 -17.82 17.04
N ASP A 58 33.92 -17.10 16.49
CA ASP A 58 34.58 -15.97 17.16
C ASP A 58 33.81 -14.67 16.90
N GLY A 59 32.59 -14.61 17.46
CA GLY A 59 31.67 -13.49 17.27
C GLY A 59 32.21 -12.16 17.79
N VAL A 60 32.97 -12.17 18.88
CA VAL A 60 33.54 -10.95 19.49
C VAL A 60 34.53 -10.28 18.53
N ARG A 61 35.46 -11.04 17.93
CA ARG A 61 36.38 -10.46 16.94
C ARG A 61 35.68 -10.02 15.67
N ALA A 62 34.67 -10.79 15.22
CA ALA A 62 33.88 -10.41 14.05
C ALA A 62 33.14 -9.07 14.26
N VAL A 63 32.53 -8.85 15.43
CA VAL A 63 31.89 -7.57 15.78
C VAL A 63 32.91 -6.44 15.77
N ALA A 64 34.08 -6.60 16.39
CA ALA A 64 35.10 -5.56 16.44
C ALA A 64 35.57 -5.14 15.03
N LEU A 65 35.82 -6.10 14.14
CA LEU A 65 36.22 -5.85 12.75
C LEU A 65 35.10 -5.15 11.96
N LEU A 66 33.84 -5.55 12.15
CA LEU A 66 32.70 -4.93 11.47
C LEU A 66 32.38 -3.53 12.00
N GLN A 67 32.59 -3.27 13.30
CA GLN A 67 32.50 -1.93 13.87
C GLN A 67 33.58 -1.01 13.29
N HIS A 68 34.81 -1.52 13.13
CA HIS A 68 35.88 -0.78 12.46
C HIS A 68 35.50 -0.48 11.00
N ALA A 69 35.02 -1.49 10.26
CA ALA A 69 34.57 -1.29 8.89
C ALA A 69 33.43 -0.25 8.79
N ALA A 70 32.50 -0.25 9.74
CA ALA A 70 31.38 0.70 9.81
C ALA A 70 31.83 2.14 10.08
N LEU A 71 32.89 2.33 10.87
CA LEU A 71 33.50 3.64 11.09
C LEU A 71 34.21 4.16 9.84
N THR A 72 34.87 3.27 9.09
CA THR A 72 35.57 3.63 7.85
C THR A 72 34.61 3.92 6.68
N ALA A 73 33.51 3.16 6.59
CA ALA A 73 32.51 3.29 5.52
C ALA A 73 31.08 3.39 6.08
N PRO A 74 30.70 4.53 6.70
CA PRO A 74 29.41 4.69 7.38
C PRO A 74 28.18 4.69 6.44
N GLY A 75 28.40 4.78 5.13
CA GLY A 75 27.35 4.72 4.10
C GLY A 75 27.15 3.33 3.49
N ASN A 76 27.85 2.30 3.96
CA ASN A 76 27.76 0.95 3.40
C ASN A 76 26.72 0.10 4.16
N ALA A 77 25.58 -0.15 3.51
CA ALA A 77 24.48 -0.93 4.08
C ALA A 77 24.84 -2.40 4.37
N ASP A 78 25.72 -3.01 3.56
CA ASP A 78 26.13 -4.41 3.72
C ASP A 78 26.91 -4.62 5.02
N ILE A 79 27.77 -3.66 5.40
CA ILE A 79 28.49 -3.70 6.68
C ILE A 79 27.52 -3.68 7.84
N MET A 80 26.51 -2.80 7.79
CA MET A 80 25.50 -2.66 8.84
C MET A 80 24.64 -3.93 8.96
N HIS A 81 24.27 -4.56 7.84
CA HIS A 81 23.57 -5.84 7.84
C HIS A 81 24.43 -6.99 8.41
N GLN A 82 25.72 -7.06 8.03
CA GLN A 82 26.65 -8.06 8.57
C GLN A 82 26.87 -7.85 10.08
N LEU A 83 27.11 -6.61 10.51
CA LEU A 83 27.30 -6.26 11.91
C LEU A 83 26.07 -6.68 12.73
N GLY A 84 24.87 -6.30 12.29
CA GLY A 84 23.64 -6.71 12.95
C GLY A 84 23.45 -8.22 13.02
N THR A 85 23.80 -8.94 11.94
CA THR A 85 23.75 -10.42 11.90
C THR A 85 24.66 -11.05 12.96
N VAL A 86 25.90 -10.57 13.06
CA VAL A 86 26.87 -11.10 14.03
C VAL A 86 26.48 -10.72 15.46
N GLN A 87 25.99 -9.50 15.68
CA GLN A 87 25.49 -9.06 16.98
C GLN A 87 24.33 -9.93 17.48
N MET A 88 23.37 -10.27 16.61
CA MET A 88 22.28 -11.20 16.96
C MET A 88 22.81 -12.56 17.40
N ALA A 89 23.74 -13.13 16.63
CA ALA A 89 24.31 -14.43 16.94
C ALA A 89 25.14 -14.42 18.23
N ASN A 90 25.65 -13.26 18.64
CA ASN A 90 26.35 -13.05 19.90
C ASN A 90 25.42 -12.61 21.06
N GLY A 91 24.10 -12.57 20.84
CA GLY A 91 23.10 -12.20 21.85
C GLY A 91 22.93 -10.69 22.09
N ASP A 92 23.65 -9.83 21.37
CA ASP A 92 23.47 -8.36 21.40
C ASP A 92 22.30 -7.95 20.51
N LEU A 93 21.08 -8.24 20.95
CA LEU A 93 19.86 -7.98 20.19
C LEU A 93 19.58 -6.49 20.00
N GLN A 94 19.94 -5.65 20.98
CA GLN A 94 19.72 -4.22 20.90
C GLN A 94 20.71 -3.55 19.93
N GLY A 95 21.99 -3.95 19.98
CA GLY A 95 22.98 -3.53 19.00
C GLY A 95 22.61 -4.01 17.60
N ALA A 96 22.13 -5.25 17.47
CA ALA A 96 21.64 -5.77 16.20
C ALA A 96 20.49 -4.95 15.62
N ALA A 97 19.47 -4.63 16.43
CA ALA A 97 18.34 -3.82 15.99
C ALA A 97 18.80 -2.43 15.51
N SER A 98 19.77 -1.84 16.19
CA SER A 98 20.35 -0.53 15.82
C SER A 98 21.10 -0.60 14.48
N SER A 99 21.99 -1.59 14.31
CA SER A 99 22.75 -1.79 13.07
C SER A 99 21.84 -2.13 11.88
N LEU A 100 20.83 -2.98 12.09
CA LEU A 100 19.87 -3.35 11.04
C LEU A 100 18.94 -2.18 10.67
N GLY A 101 18.53 -1.36 11.65
CA GLY A 101 17.82 -0.11 11.39
C GLY A 101 18.63 0.82 10.49
N ARG A 102 19.92 1.01 10.80
CA ARG A 102 20.83 1.80 9.97
C ARG A 102 21.00 1.23 8.55
N CYS A 103 21.04 -0.10 8.41
CA CYS A 103 21.04 -0.75 7.10
C CYS A 103 19.79 -0.35 6.27
N LEU A 104 18.61 -0.32 6.89
CA LEU A 104 17.36 0.03 6.21
C LEU A 104 17.23 1.53 5.90
N GLU A 105 17.84 2.40 6.71
CA GLU A 105 17.98 3.83 6.35
C GLU A 105 18.84 4.03 5.10
N LEU A 106 19.91 3.24 4.95
CA LEU A 106 20.81 3.32 3.79
C LEU A 106 20.24 2.62 2.56
N GLN A 107 19.51 1.52 2.76
CA GLN A 107 18.91 0.72 1.71
C GLN A 107 17.51 0.21 2.13
N PRO A 108 16.46 1.03 1.90
CA PRO A 108 15.07 0.70 2.24
C PRO A 108 14.58 -0.67 1.75
N GLY A 109 14.99 -1.07 0.55
CA GLY A 109 14.61 -2.34 -0.08
C GLY A 109 15.36 -3.59 0.43
N HIS A 110 16.21 -3.49 1.45
CA HIS A 110 17.04 -4.60 1.93
C HIS A 110 16.23 -5.59 2.81
N PHE A 111 15.36 -6.38 2.18
CA PHE A 111 14.42 -7.29 2.85
C PHE A 111 15.07 -8.35 3.79
N LEU A 112 16.31 -8.76 3.55
CA LEU A 112 17.04 -9.67 4.46
C LEU A 112 17.41 -9.01 5.79
N ALA A 113 17.75 -7.72 5.77
CA ALA A 113 18.07 -6.97 6.98
C ALA A 113 16.79 -6.73 7.76
N ARG A 114 15.68 -6.48 7.06
CA ARG A 114 14.36 -6.34 7.67
C ARG A 114 13.84 -7.63 8.30
N LEU A 115 14.05 -8.78 7.68
CA LEU A 115 13.77 -10.10 8.28
C LEU A 115 14.55 -10.28 9.58
N ARG A 116 15.85 -9.98 9.59
CA ARG A 116 16.69 -10.07 10.78
C ARG A 116 16.27 -9.08 11.87
N LEU A 117 15.81 -7.89 11.49
CA LEU A 117 15.28 -6.90 12.42
C LEU A 117 14.03 -7.47 13.11
N GLY A 118 13.12 -8.09 12.35
CA GLY A 118 11.96 -8.79 12.92
C GLY A 118 12.35 -9.89 13.90
N MET A 119 13.36 -10.70 13.57
CA MET A 119 13.90 -11.71 14.47
C MET A 119 14.50 -11.13 15.75
N ALA A 120 15.20 -10.00 15.66
CA ALA A 120 15.76 -9.32 16.82
C ALA A 120 14.64 -8.74 17.71
N MET A 121 13.63 -8.10 17.12
CA MET A 121 12.47 -7.58 17.85
C MET A 121 11.67 -8.68 18.55
N GLU A 122 11.51 -9.83 17.89
CA GLU A 122 10.83 -10.99 18.47
C GLU A 122 11.58 -11.52 19.70
N GLN A 123 12.90 -11.67 19.62
CA GLN A 123 13.72 -12.12 20.74
C GLN A 123 13.79 -11.09 21.89
N LEU A 124 13.58 -9.80 21.58
CA LEU A 124 13.42 -8.73 22.57
C LEU A 124 12.02 -8.68 23.20
N GLY A 125 11.07 -9.52 22.78
CA GLY A 125 9.68 -9.51 23.24
C GLY A 125 8.83 -8.37 22.65
N ARG A 126 9.32 -7.68 21.61
CA ARG A 126 8.65 -6.56 20.93
C ARG A 126 7.78 -7.10 19.78
N SER A 127 6.75 -7.87 20.12
CA SER A 127 5.97 -8.66 19.15
C SER A 127 5.33 -7.84 18.03
N HIS A 128 4.80 -6.65 18.33
CA HIS A 128 4.18 -5.80 17.31
C HIS A 128 5.23 -5.30 16.30
N GLU A 129 6.41 -4.90 16.76
CA GLU A 129 7.48 -4.45 15.87
C GLU A 129 8.08 -5.60 15.05
N ALA A 130 8.12 -6.81 15.63
CA ALA A 130 8.49 -8.02 14.90
C ALA A 130 7.51 -8.30 13.76
N LEU A 131 6.20 -8.25 14.04
CA LEU A 131 5.13 -8.41 13.05
C LEU A 131 5.29 -7.43 11.88
N VAL A 132 5.47 -6.14 12.19
CA VAL A 132 5.65 -5.07 11.19
C VAL A 132 6.90 -5.31 10.34
N ALA A 133 8.04 -5.64 10.98
CA ALA A 133 9.28 -5.89 10.26
C ALA A 133 9.18 -7.13 9.36
N TYR A 134 8.59 -8.22 9.84
CA TYR A 134 8.39 -9.44 9.05
C TYR A 134 7.46 -9.23 7.85
N PHE A 135 6.30 -8.57 8.06
CA PHE A 135 5.35 -8.33 6.99
C PHE A 135 5.97 -7.49 5.86
N ALA A 136 6.62 -6.39 6.22
CA ALA A 136 7.31 -5.55 5.25
C ALA A 136 8.45 -6.30 4.54
N ALA A 137 9.25 -7.10 5.26
CA ALA A 137 10.30 -7.91 4.65
C ALA A 137 9.73 -8.88 3.59
N ILE A 138 8.63 -9.55 3.91
CA ILE A 138 7.97 -10.51 3.01
C ILE A 138 7.43 -9.80 1.78
N ASN A 139 6.72 -8.67 1.94
CA ASN A 139 6.17 -7.92 0.81
C ASN A 139 7.26 -7.41 -0.13
N THR A 140 8.33 -6.79 0.40
CA THR A 140 9.46 -6.32 -0.40
C THR A 140 10.14 -7.46 -1.15
N ALA A 141 10.33 -8.62 -0.51
CA ALA A 141 10.93 -9.79 -1.15
C ALA A 141 10.04 -10.36 -2.27
N GLN A 142 8.74 -10.50 -2.02
CA GLN A 142 7.79 -11.05 -2.98
C GLN A 142 7.58 -10.15 -4.20
N ALA A 143 7.57 -8.83 -4.00
CA ALA A 143 7.57 -7.86 -5.10
C ALA A 143 8.79 -8.02 -6.04
N GLN A 144 9.90 -8.57 -5.52
CA GLN A 144 11.11 -8.87 -6.29
C GLN A 144 11.18 -10.35 -6.74
N GLY A 145 10.08 -11.10 -6.65
CA GLY A 145 10.02 -12.51 -7.05
C GLY A 145 10.75 -13.47 -6.10
N ARG A 146 11.04 -13.05 -4.87
CA ARG A 146 11.72 -13.85 -3.84
C ARG A 146 10.72 -14.34 -2.79
N TRP A 147 11.05 -15.43 -2.11
CA TRP A 147 10.21 -15.98 -1.02
C TRP A 147 8.77 -16.34 -1.43
N LEU A 148 8.58 -16.71 -2.70
CA LEU A 148 7.31 -17.23 -3.21
C LEU A 148 7.20 -18.75 -3.02
N SER A 149 8.34 -19.42 -2.91
CA SER A 149 8.46 -20.87 -2.77
C SER A 149 9.87 -21.25 -2.32
N ASP A 150 10.09 -22.53 -2.02
CA ASP A 150 11.44 -23.06 -1.74
C ASP A 150 12.42 -22.83 -2.90
N ALA A 151 11.94 -22.78 -4.14
CA ALA A 151 12.75 -22.52 -5.33
C ALA A 151 13.25 -21.07 -5.40
N THR A 152 12.48 -20.11 -4.88
CA THR A 152 12.84 -18.68 -4.86
C THR A 152 13.46 -18.24 -3.52
N THR A 153 13.67 -19.19 -2.59
CA THR A 153 14.19 -18.96 -1.24
C THR A 153 15.52 -19.69 -1.03
N ALA A 154 16.58 -18.94 -0.72
CA ALA A 154 17.89 -19.52 -0.47
C ALA A 154 17.84 -20.47 0.74
N PRO A 155 18.45 -21.69 0.67
CA PRO A 155 18.35 -22.70 1.72
C PRO A 155 18.66 -22.18 3.14
N GLY A 156 19.69 -21.33 3.27
CA GLY A 156 20.14 -20.79 4.55
C GLY A 156 19.15 -19.87 5.27
N VAL A 157 18.10 -19.39 4.59
CA VAL A 157 17.08 -18.50 5.18
C VAL A 157 15.67 -19.09 5.15
N ARG A 158 15.46 -20.28 4.56
CA ARG A 158 14.12 -20.88 4.40
C ARG A 158 13.36 -21.00 5.71
N VAL A 159 14.02 -21.53 6.75
CA VAL A 159 13.39 -21.72 8.07
C VAL A 159 12.98 -20.38 8.68
N ALA A 160 13.83 -19.36 8.58
CA ALA A 160 13.54 -18.02 9.10
C ALA A 160 12.38 -17.35 8.35
N VAL A 161 12.34 -17.49 7.01
CA VAL A 161 11.25 -16.95 6.18
C VAL A 161 9.93 -17.66 6.49
N GLN A 162 9.93 -18.99 6.59
CA GLN A 162 8.72 -19.74 6.96
C GLN A 162 8.23 -19.41 8.38
N HIS A 163 9.15 -19.15 9.31
CA HIS A 163 8.82 -18.65 10.65
C HIS A 163 8.18 -17.27 10.58
N ALA A 164 8.80 -16.33 9.86
CA ALA A 164 8.27 -14.98 9.67
C ALA A 164 6.86 -14.99 9.05
N MET A 165 6.62 -15.84 8.04
CA MET A 165 5.29 -16.00 7.44
C MET A 165 4.23 -16.43 8.47
N ARG A 166 4.51 -17.50 9.25
CA ARG A 166 3.59 -17.94 10.31
C ARG A 166 3.37 -16.87 11.39
N HIS A 167 4.43 -16.15 11.75
CA HIS A 167 4.34 -15.05 12.72
C HIS A 167 3.45 -13.93 12.19
N VAL A 168 3.57 -13.60 10.90
CA VAL A 168 2.74 -12.60 10.22
C VAL A 168 1.29 -13.03 10.16
N ASP A 169 1.01 -14.28 9.76
CA ASP A 169 -0.34 -14.82 9.68
C ASP A 169 -1.03 -14.75 11.05
N ALA A 170 -0.38 -15.28 12.09
CA ALA A 170 -0.91 -15.28 13.45
C ALA A 170 -1.04 -13.85 14.02
N GLY A 171 -0.06 -12.98 13.78
CA GLY A 171 -0.04 -11.61 14.29
C GLY A 171 -1.09 -10.73 13.64
N ARG A 172 -1.30 -10.83 12.32
CA ARG A 172 -2.36 -10.09 11.61
C ARG A 172 -3.74 -10.58 12.02
N HIS A 173 -3.92 -11.90 12.15
CA HIS A 173 -5.17 -12.45 12.67
C HIS A 173 -5.46 -11.89 14.07
N ALA A 174 -4.53 -12.02 15.03
CA ALA A 174 -4.72 -11.52 16.39
C ALA A 174 -4.97 -10.00 16.45
N LEU A 175 -4.26 -9.22 15.63
CA LEU A 175 -4.44 -7.78 15.56
C LEU A 175 -5.85 -7.40 15.12
N PHE A 176 -6.33 -7.92 13.99
CA PHE A 176 -7.63 -7.55 13.44
C PHE A 176 -8.78 -8.19 14.20
N ASP A 177 -8.59 -9.39 14.76
CA ASP A 177 -9.52 -10.02 15.69
C ASP A 177 -9.73 -9.15 16.94
N GLY A 178 -8.64 -8.61 17.50
CA GLY A 178 -8.70 -7.69 18.64
C GLY A 178 -9.42 -6.38 18.35
N LEU A 179 -9.39 -5.88 17.11
CA LEU A 179 -10.17 -4.70 16.70
C LEU A 179 -11.68 -4.97 16.69
N LEU A 180 -12.09 -6.22 16.43
CA LEU A 180 -13.48 -6.61 16.35
C LEU A 180 -14.08 -6.99 17.71
N GLU A 181 -13.26 -7.34 18.71
CA GLU A 181 -13.76 -7.82 20.00
C GLU A 181 -14.74 -6.85 20.69
N PRO A 182 -14.50 -5.52 20.76
CA PRO A 182 -15.47 -4.60 21.33
C PRO A 182 -16.82 -4.60 20.61
N LEU A 183 -16.81 -4.82 19.29
CA LEU A 183 -18.03 -4.88 18.47
C LEU A 183 -18.77 -6.20 18.67
N ARG A 184 -18.04 -7.31 18.88
CA ARG A 184 -18.63 -8.61 19.23
C ARG A 184 -19.31 -8.57 20.59
N GLU A 185 -18.70 -7.92 21.58
CA GLU A 185 -19.31 -7.71 22.90
C GLU A 185 -20.58 -6.86 22.80
N ARG A 186 -20.57 -5.84 21.95
CA ARG A 186 -21.69 -4.90 21.78
C ARG A 186 -22.87 -5.48 20.98
N TYR A 187 -22.60 -6.11 19.84
CA TYR A 187 -23.64 -6.55 18.89
C TYR A 187 -23.91 -8.07 18.94
N GLY A 188 -22.98 -8.84 19.49
CA GLY A 188 -23.07 -10.30 19.54
C GLY A 188 -22.50 -10.99 18.29
N ARG A 189 -22.04 -12.23 18.46
CA ARG A 189 -21.39 -13.03 17.40
C ARG A 189 -22.29 -13.33 16.20
N GLY A 190 -23.61 -13.34 16.38
CA GLY A 190 -24.57 -13.60 15.30
C GLY A 190 -24.58 -12.48 14.25
N GLU A 191 -24.65 -11.23 14.71
CA GLU A 191 -24.63 -10.02 13.87
C GLU A 191 -23.27 -9.83 13.18
N MET A 192 -22.19 -10.25 13.85
CA MET A 192 -20.83 -10.13 13.32
C MET A 192 -20.43 -11.24 12.33
N ARG A 193 -21.28 -12.25 12.11
CA ARG A 193 -20.93 -13.44 11.31
C ARG A 193 -20.37 -13.10 9.92
N ARG A 194 -20.99 -12.21 9.14
CA ARG A 194 -20.49 -11.83 7.81
C ARG A 194 -19.19 -11.03 7.88
N VAL A 195 -18.97 -10.29 8.96
CA VAL A 195 -17.71 -9.59 9.24
C VAL A 195 -16.59 -10.61 9.46
N GLU A 196 -16.84 -11.68 10.23
CA GLU A 196 -15.86 -12.76 10.43
C GLU A 196 -15.50 -13.44 9.12
N GLU A 197 -16.50 -13.71 8.27
CA GLU A 197 -16.26 -14.29 6.95
C GLU A 197 -15.47 -13.34 6.04
N CYS A 198 -15.75 -12.04 6.11
CA CYS A 198 -14.99 -11.01 5.40
C CYS A 198 -13.52 -10.98 5.83
N LEU A 199 -13.27 -11.00 7.15
CA LEU A 199 -11.92 -11.00 7.70
C LEU A 199 -11.15 -12.28 7.31
N ALA A 200 -11.79 -13.45 7.41
CA ALA A 200 -11.17 -14.72 6.99
C ALA A 200 -10.83 -14.74 5.49
N ILE A 201 -11.65 -14.09 4.65
CA ILE A 201 -11.35 -13.92 3.22
C ILE A 201 -10.15 -13.00 3.02
N TYR A 202 -10.13 -11.86 3.72
CA TYR A 202 -9.02 -10.89 3.66
C TYR A 202 -7.69 -11.48 4.13
N LEU A 203 -7.71 -12.35 5.14
CA LEU A 203 -6.54 -13.06 5.66
C LEU A 203 -6.18 -14.31 4.85
N HIS A 204 -6.88 -14.59 3.75
CA HIS A 204 -6.68 -15.77 2.90
C HIS A 204 -6.91 -17.13 3.60
N GLU A 205 -7.63 -17.14 4.71
CA GLU A 205 -8.04 -18.35 5.43
C GLU A 205 -9.27 -19.00 4.79
N ARG A 206 -10.01 -18.22 4.01
CA ARG A 206 -11.18 -18.65 3.24
C ARG A 206 -11.13 -18.09 1.83
N GLN A 207 -11.48 -18.90 0.84
CA GLN A 207 -11.63 -18.42 -0.53
C GLN A 207 -12.91 -17.58 -0.67
N ALA A 208 -12.80 -16.42 -1.33
CA ALA A 208 -13.96 -15.62 -1.70
C ALA A 208 -14.84 -16.37 -2.72
N ASN A 209 -16.15 -16.43 -2.46
CA ASN A 209 -17.13 -16.85 -3.46
C ASN A 209 -17.73 -15.60 -4.10
N LEU A 210 -17.32 -15.31 -5.34
CA LEU A 210 -17.80 -14.20 -6.15
C LEU A 210 -18.92 -14.72 -7.07
N PRO A 211 -20.20 -14.36 -6.85
CA PRO A 211 -21.31 -14.88 -7.66
C PRO A 211 -21.23 -14.47 -9.13
N ASP A 212 -20.65 -13.31 -9.42
CA ASP A 212 -20.45 -12.79 -10.77
C ASP A 212 -18.96 -12.61 -11.03
N PRO A 213 -18.37 -13.28 -12.03
CA PRO A 213 -16.94 -13.17 -12.34
C PRO A 213 -16.52 -11.78 -12.85
N ARG A 214 -17.48 -10.92 -13.25
CA ARG A 214 -17.22 -9.53 -13.66
C ARG A 214 -16.98 -8.61 -12.45
N GLN A 215 -17.44 -9.00 -11.26
CA GLN A 215 -17.22 -8.30 -10.01
C GLN A 215 -15.91 -8.79 -9.38
N GLN A 216 -14.90 -7.94 -9.33
CA GLN A 216 -13.59 -8.29 -8.76
C GLN A 216 -13.04 -7.10 -7.96
N PRO A 217 -13.40 -6.99 -6.66
CA PRO A 217 -12.86 -5.97 -5.78
C PRO A 217 -11.34 -6.11 -5.64
N LYS A 218 -10.62 -4.98 -5.63
CA LYS A 218 -9.15 -4.97 -5.52
C LYS A 218 -8.60 -5.18 -4.11
N PHE A 219 -9.41 -4.99 -3.07
CA PHE A 219 -8.94 -5.01 -1.68
C PHE A 219 -9.82 -5.87 -0.76
N LEU A 220 -11.05 -5.45 -0.50
CA LEU A 220 -11.91 -6.07 0.51
C LEU A 220 -13.23 -6.53 -0.10
N TYR A 221 -13.49 -7.83 -0.04
CA TYR A 221 -14.77 -8.42 -0.42
C TYR A 221 -15.58 -8.78 0.81
N PHE A 222 -16.81 -8.25 0.89
CA PHE A 222 -17.75 -8.53 1.95
C PHE A 222 -18.81 -9.53 1.47
N PRO A 223 -18.89 -10.74 2.06
CA PRO A 223 -19.75 -11.80 1.56
C PRO A 223 -21.23 -11.53 1.87
N GLY A 224 -22.10 -12.15 1.08
CA GLY A 224 -23.55 -12.09 1.27
C GLY A 224 -24.24 -10.79 0.82
N ILE A 225 -23.48 -9.81 0.33
CA ILE A 225 -24.06 -8.66 -0.40
C ILE A 225 -24.56 -9.17 -1.77
N PRO A 226 -25.80 -8.86 -2.18
CA PRO A 226 -26.28 -9.18 -3.53
C PRO A 226 -25.38 -8.56 -4.61
N SER A 227 -24.84 -9.40 -5.48
CA SER A 227 -24.01 -8.94 -6.60
C SER A 227 -24.87 -8.30 -7.69
N ARG A 228 -24.66 -7.00 -7.94
CA ARG A 228 -25.45 -6.18 -8.87
C ARG A 228 -24.58 -5.08 -9.46
N THR A 229 -24.73 -4.82 -10.76
CA THR A 229 -24.09 -3.70 -11.46
C THR A 229 -24.70 -2.38 -11.01
N TYR A 230 -26.01 -2.21 -11.19
CA TYR A 230 -26.77 -1.03 -10.78
C TYR A 230 -27.79 -1.33 -9.67
N TYR A 231 -27.97 -0.36 -8.78
CA TYR A 231 -28.92 -0.47 -7.67
C TYR A 231 -30.20 0.32 -7.97
N PRO A 232 -31.39 -0.24 -7.66
CA PRO A 232 -32.65 0.43 -7.92
C PRO A 232 -32.85 1.63 -7.00
N ARG A 233 -33.33 2.76 -7.55
CA ARG A 233 -33.58 4.03 -6.85
C ARG A 233 -34.34 3.87 -5.53
N GLN A 234 -35.28 2.92 -5.44
CA GLN A 234 -36.10 2.68 -4.24
C GLN A 234 -35.29 2.26 -3.01
N ARG A 235 -34.03 1.84 -3.20
CA ARG A 235 -33.11 1.48 -2.12
C ARG A 235 -32.53 2.71 -1.39
N PHE A 236 -32.71 3.90 -1.95
CA PHE A 236 -32.11 5.14 -1.45
C PHE A 236 -33.19 6.21 -1.25
N PRO A 237 -33.87 6.23 -0.09
CA PRO A 237 -34.87 7.24 0.25
C PRO A 237 -34.36 8.68 0.13
N GLU A 238 -33.07 8.89 0.38
CA GLU A 238 -32.39 10.19 0.36
C GLU A 238 -32.37 10.84 -1.03
N PHE A 239 -32.54 10.04 -2.10
CA PHE A 239 -32.50 10.55 -3.47
C PHE A 239 -33.59 11.56 -3.77
N GLU A 240 -34.75 11.49 -3.12
CA GLU A 240 -35.80 12.49 -3.35
C GLU A 240 -35.31 13.89 -2.98
N ALA A 241 -34.68 14.04 -1.80
CA ALA A 241 -34.13 15.31 -1.35
C ALA A 241 -32.92 15.74 -2.19
N LEU A 242 -32.03 14.81 -2.53
CA LEU A 242 -30.84 15.07 -3.35
C LEU A 242 -31.20 15.52 -4.76
N GLU A 243 -32.10 14.80 -5.45
CA GLU A 243 -32.59 15.15 -6.79
C GLU A 243 -33.35 16.48 -6.78
N ALA A 244 -34.15 16.77 -5.75
CA ALA A 244 -34.83 18.05 -5.60
C ALA A 244 -33.84 19.24 -5.43
N ALA A 245 -32.66 18.99 -4.88
CA ALA A 245 -31.62 20.01 -4.70
C ALA A 245 -30.78 20.29 -5.95
N THR A 246 -30.95 19.53 -7.04
CA THR A 246 -30.11 19.59 -8.26
C THR A 246 -29.86 21.00 -8.76
N ALA A 247 -30.90 21.83 -8.92
CA ALA A 247 -30.75 23.18 -9.44
C ALA A 247 -29.82 24.02 -8.54
N SER A 248 -30.01 23.93 -7.22
CA SER A 248 -29.23 24.69 -6.25
C SER A 248 -27.77 24.25 -6.15
N ILE A 249 -27.51 22.95 -6.38
CA ILE A 249 -26.18 22.35 -6.45
C ILE A 249 -25.49 22.81 -7.74
N ARG A 250 -26.21 22.80 -8.86
CA ARG A 250 -25.71 23.25 -10.16
C ARG A 250 -25.32 24.73 -10.14
N ASP A 251 -26.07 25.57 -9.43
CA ASP A 251 -25.71 26.99 -9.28
C ASP A 251 -24.36 27.18 -8.56
N GLU A 252 -24.07 26.39 -7.52
CA GLU A 252 -22.78 26.41 -6.82
C GLU A 252 -21.66 25.83 -7.70
N LEU A 253 -21.95 24.76 -8.44
CA LEU A 253 -21.02 24.21 -9.43
C LEU A 253 -20.65 25.26 -10.49
N CYS A 254 -21.61 25.99 -11.06
CA CYS A 254 -21.31 27.03 -12.05
C CYS A 254 -20.36 28.09 -11.49
N ALA A 255 -20.56 28.51 -10.23
CA ALA A 255 -19.64 29.43 -9.57
C ALA A 255 -18.21 28.87 -9.41
N VAL A 256 -18.08 27.56 -9.13
CA VAL A 256 -16.78 26.86 -9.11
C VAL A 256 -16.16 26.79 -10.50
N LEU A 257 -16.94 26.54 -11.55
CA LEU A 257 -16.42 26.48 -12.92
C LEU A 257 -15.98 27.86 -13.46
N ASP A 258 -16.68 28.92 -13.06
CA ASP A 258 -16.32 30.31 -13.40
C ASP A 258 -15.03 30.77 -12.70
N ARG A 259 -14.73 30.19 -11.52
CA ARG A 259 -13.53 30.45 -10.73
C ARG A 259 -12.92 29.11 -10.29
N PRO A 260 -12.13 28.45 -11.17
CA PRO A 260 -11.66 27.08 -10.96
C PRO A 260 -10.55 26.96 -9.89
N GLU A 261 -10.56 27.82 -8.87
CA GLU A 261 -9.73 27.68 -7.68
C GLU A 261 -10.18 26.43 -6.91
N GLY A 262 -9.26 25.50 -6.65
CA GLY A 262 -9.55 24.24 -5.97
C GLY A 262 -9.97 23.08 -6.88
N LEU A 263 -10.11 23.31 -8.19
CA LEU A 263 -10.17 22.21 -9.18
C LEU A 263 -8.76 21.65 -9.37
N GLU A 264 -8.60 20.36 -9.09
CA GLU A 264 -7.34 19.64 -9.28
C GLU A 264 -7.54 18.42 -10.17
N ALA A 265 -6.47 17.90 -10.79
CA ALA A 265 -6.55 16.66 -11.54
C ALA A 265 -6.95 15.52 -10.59
N PHE A 266 -7.97 14.75 -10.97
CA PHE A 266 -8.45 13.62 -10.16
C PHE A 266 -7.35 12.57 -9.99
N LEU A 267 -6.75 12.19 -11.13
CA LEU A 267 -5.62 11.26 -11.18
C LEU A 267 -4.32 12.00 -10.87
N ARG A 268 -3.58 11.48 -9.89
CA ARG A 268 -2.18 11.84 -9.65
C ARG A 268 -1.35 10.73 -10.28
N ALA A 269 -0.81 10.97 -11.48
CA ALA A 269 0.09 10.06 -12.15
C ALA A 269 1.50 10.66 -12.15
N ASP A 270 2.50 9.86 -11.81
CA ASP A 270 3.90 10.29 -11.80
C ASP A 270 4.47 10.33 -13.22
N THR A 271 3.88 9.57 -14.16
CA THR A 271 4.29 9.51 -15.56
C THR A 271 3.10 9.66 -16.53
N GLN A 272 3.40 10.15 -17.75
CA GLN A 272 2.39 10.25 -18.82
C GLN A 272 1.89 8.87 -19.26
N GLU A 273 2.74 7.83 -19.23
CA GLU A 273 2.36 6.46 -19.57
C GLU A 273 1.33 5.87 -18.57
N GLN A 274 1.49 6.16 -17.27
CA GLN A 274 0.49 5.81 -16.27
C GLN A 274 -0.83 6.53 -16.52
N LEU A 275 -0.78 7.83 -16.88
CA LEU A 275 -1.98 8.60 -17.20
C LEU A 275 -2.70 8.04 -18.43
N ASP A 276 -1.97 7.72 -19.50
CA ASP A 276 -2.50 7.17 -20.75
C ASP A 276 -3.10 5.75 -20.55
N SER A 277 -2.62 5.00 -19.56
CA SER A 277 -3.21 3.71 -19.17
C SER A 277 -4.56 3.83 -18.45
N MET A 278 -4.93 5.04 -18.00
CA MET A 278 -6.15 5.32 -17.24
C MET A 278 -7.16 6.17 -18.02
N LEU A 279 -6.67 7.07 -18.89
CA LEU A 279 -7.47 8.00 -19.69
C LEU A 279 -7.07 7.97 -21.17
N HIS A 280 -8.06 8.04 -22.04
CA HIS A 280 -7.86 8.24 -23.48
C HIS A 280 -8.63 9.46 -23.99
N GLY A 281 -8.01 10.22 -24.89
CA GLY A 281 -8.62 11.35 -25.59
C GLY A 281 -9.07 10.94 -27.00
N ALA A 282 -10.22 11.43 -27.44
CA ALA A 282 -10.69 11.27 -28.80
C ALA A 282 -10.11 12.37 -29.71
N GLY A 283 -9.37 11.98 -30.75
CA GLY A 283 -8.85 12.90 -31.77
C GLY A 283 -7.74 13.82 -31.26
N ALA A 284 -7.84 15.13 -31.53
CA ALA A 284 -6.82 16.14 -31.17
C ALA A 284 -7.04 16.78 -29.78
N GLN A 285 -8.07 16.38 -29.04
CA GLN A 285 -8.40 16.93 -27.72
C GLN A 285 -7.67 16.16 -26.61
N ARG A 286 -7.04 16.88 -25.67
CA ARG A 286 -6.39 16.27 -24.51
C ARG A 286 -7.45 15.81 -23.50
N ALA A 287 -7.48 14.52 -23.22
CA ALA A 287 -8.27 13.96 -22.13
C ALA A 287 -7.94 14.66 -20.81
N ALA A 288 -8.97 15.04 -20.06
CA ALA A 288 -8.78 15.58 -18.72
C ALA A 288 -9.97 15.24 -17.83
N TRP A 289 -9.62 14.87 -16.61
CA TRP A 289 -10.55 14.53 -15.55
C TRP A 289 -10.16 15.32 -14.30
N ASP A 290 -10.92 16.38 -14.03
CA ASP A 290 -10.69 17.29 -12.92
C ASP A 290 -11.72 17.04 -11.81
N ALA A 291 -11.36 17.42 -10.59
CA ALA A 291 -12.15 17.15 -9.39
C ALA A 291 -12.13 18.34 -8.43
N TYR A 292 -13.31 18.64 -7.87
CA TYR A 292 -13.49 19.57 -6.78
C TYR A 292 -13.97 18.80 -5.55
N PHE A 293 -13.07 18.49 -4.62
CA PHE A 293 -13.35 17.60 -3.50
C PHE A 293 -14.07 18.30 -2.35
N PHE A 294 -15.14 17.69 -1.85
CA PHE A 294 -15.70 17.96 -0.52
C PHE A 294 -15.07 17.04 0.53
N TYR A 295 -14.83 15.79 0.11
CA TYR A 295 -14.16 14.77 0.89
C TYR A 295 -13.18 13.99 0.01
N ARG A 296 -11.97 13.75 0.49
CA ARG A 296 -10.97 12.87 -0.14
C ARG A 296 -10.27 12.07 0.94
N HIS A 297 -10.21 10.75 0.80
CA HIS A 297 -9.64 9.86 1.82
C HIS A 297 -10.21 10.10 3.24
N GLY A 298 -11.51 10.43 3.32
CA GLY A 298 -12.18 10.77 4.58
C GLY A 298 -11.85 12.14 5.16
N GLN A 299 -10.90 12.88 4.58
CA GLN A 299 -10.60 14.26 4.98
C GLN A 299 -11.59 15.23 4.34
N ARG A 300 -12.12 16.15 5.15
CA ARG A 300 -13.06 17.20 4.71
C ARG A 300 -12.29 18.41 4.18
N TYR A 301 -12.77 18.99 3.09
CA TYR A 301 -12.21 20.21 2.50
C TYR A 301 -13.07 21.40 2.94
N ASP A 302 -12.76 21.98 4.10
CA ASP A 302 -13.63 23.00 4.72
C ASP A 302 -13.87 24.22 3.82
N ALA A 303 -12.84 24.75 3.17
CA ALA A 303 -12.98 25.87 2.25
C ALA A 303 -13.92 25.56 1.07
N HIS A 304 -13.89 24.33 0.56
CA HIS A 304 -14.78 23.89 -0.53
C HIS A 304 -16.21 23.72 -0.05
N CYS A 305 -16.38 23.19 1.16
CA CYS A 305 -17.69 23.08 1.79
C CYS A 305 -18.32 24.45 2.09
N GLU A 306 -17.51 25.42 2.51
CA GLU A 306 -17.94 26.81 2.74
C GLU A 306 -18.31 27.53 1.44
N ALA A 307 -17.61 27.22 0.33
CA ALA A 307 -17.91 27.77 -0.99
C ALA A 307 -19.22 27.18 -1.58
N CYS A 308 -19.55 25.93 -1.26
CA CYS A 308 -20.77 25.27 -1.73
C CYS A 308 -21.64 24.77 -0.55
N PRO A 309 -22.23 25.69 0.24
CA PRO A 309 -22.94 25.33 1.47
C PRO A 309 -24.22 24.52 1.22
N ARG A 310 -24.93 24.75 0.11
CA ARG A 310 -26.16 23.98 -0.21
C ARG A 310 -25.83 22.56 -0.66
N THR A 311 -24.79 22.43 -1.47
CA THR A 311 -24.25 21.14 -1.88
C THR A 311 -23.78 20.35 -0.67
N THR A 312 -23.00 20.97 0.21
CA THR A 312 -22.53 20.38 1.47
C THR A 312 -23.69 19.91 2.33
N ALA A 313 -24.69 20.76 2.58
CA ALA A 313 -25.85 20.39 3.40
C ALA A 313 -26.62 19.19 2.85
N THR A 314 -26.59 18.98 1.53
CA THR A 314 -27.24 17.83 0.87
C THR A 314 -26.38 16.58 0.98
N ILE A 315 -25.06 16.69 0.74
CA ILE A 315 -24.08 15.62 0.91
C ILE A 315 -24.13 15.06 2.34
N GLU A 316 -24.20 15.90 3.37
CA GLU A 316 -24.22 15.49 4.78
C GLU A 316 -25.44 14.63 5.17
N ARG A 317 -26.49 14.61 4.35
CA ARG A 317 -27.68 13.76 4.57
C ARG A 317 -27.56 12.39 3.93
N MET A 318 -26.57 12.18 3.07
CA MET A 318 -26.35 10.90 2.40
C MET A 318 -25.69 9.91 3.38
N PRO A 319 -25.94 8.60 3.22
CA PRO A 319 -25.31 7.56 4.03
C PRO A 319 -23.86 7.33 3.59
N LEU A 320 -23.01 8.36 3.68
CA LEU A 320 -21.63 8.34 3.21
C LEU A 320 -20.81 7.25 3.92
N SER A 321 -19.96 6.56 3.16
CA SER A 321 -19.04 5.56 3.68
C SER A 321 -17.86 6.22 4.40
N ARG A 322 -18.10 6.67 5.64
CA ARG A 322 -17.11 7.37 6.47
C ARG A 322 -16.17 6.36 7.15
N ILE A 323 -14.92 6.36 6.71
CA ILE A 323 -13.83 5.52 7.23
C ILE A 323 -12.60 6.42 7.38
N ARG A 324 -12.08 6.55 8.60
CA ARG A 324 -10.93 7.41 8.90
C ARG A 324 -9.76 7.14 7.94
N ASP A 325 -9.22 8.20 7.35
CA ASP A 325 -8.09 8.19 6.40
C ASP A 325 -8.30 7.40 5.10
N HIS A 326 -9.54 6.95 4.81
CA HIS A 326 -9.83 6.10 3.64
C HIS A 326 -11.05 6.57 2.83
N GLY A 327 -12.12 7.03 3.48
CA GLY A 327 -13.35 7.40 2.80
C GLY A 327 -14.27 8.30 3.64
N PRO A 328 -15.21 9.00 3.01
CA PRO A 328 -15.64 8.85 1.62
C PRO A 328 -14.75 9.65 0.66
N GLU A 329 -14.90 9.39 -0.64
CA GLU A 329 -14.72 10.42 -1.66
C GLU A 329 -16.06 11.07 -1.98
N THR A 330 -16.06 12.39 -2.08
CA THR A 330 -17.21 13.16 -2.52
C THR A 330 -16.73 14.40 -3.26
N LEU A 331 -17.15 14.58 -4.51
CA LEU A 331 -16.60 15.62 -5.38
C LEU A 331 -17.54 16.01 -6.51
N PHE A 332 -17.35 17.22 -7.06
CA PHE A 332 -17.72 17.45 -8.45
C PHE A 332 -16.67 16.83 -9.37
N SER A 333 -17.10 15.90 -10.20
CA SER A 333 -16.28 15.20 -11.19
C SER A 333 -16.52 15.81 -12.56
N VAL A 334 -15.51 16.51 -13.07
CA VAL A 334 -15.54 17.30 -14.30
C VAL A 334 -14.81 16.55 -15.40
N LEU A 335 -15.56 16.07 -16.40
CA LEU A 335 -14.99 15.34 -17.54
C LEU A 335 -15.04 16.19 -18.80
N ARG A 336 -13.87 16.52 -19.36
CA ARG A 336 -13.77 17.38 -20.55
C ARG A 336 -14.23 16.66 -21.82
N PRO A 337 -14.60 17.42 -22.88
CA PRO A 337 -14.93 16.88 -24.20
C PRO A 337 -13.91 15.84 -24.70
N GLY A 338 -14.40 14.81 -25.38
CA GLY A 338 -13.58 13.75 -25.96
C GLY A 338 -12.87 12.82 -24.98
N THR A 339 -13.17 12.86 -23.67
CA THR A 339 -12.47 12.04 -22.67
C THR A 339 -13.14 10.68 -22.46
N HIS A 340 -12.35 9.62 -22.42
CA HIS A 340 -12.75 8.25 -22.04
C HIS A 340 -11.91 7.78 -20.86
N ILE A 341 -12.58 7.48 -19.74
CA ILE A 341 -12.03 6.80 -18.58
C ILE A 341 -12.06 5.30 -18.86
N LEU A 342 -10.89 4.67 -18.91
CA LEU A 342 -10.75 3.29 -19.35
C LEU A 342 -11.30 2.28 -18.33
N PRO A 343 -11.59 1.03 -18.76
CA PRO A 343 -12.08 -0.01 -17.87
C PRO A 343 -11.21 -0.20 -16.63
N HIS A 344 -11.83 -0.05 -15.45
CA HIS A 344 -11.18 -0.23 -14.16
C HIS A 344 -12.17 -0.79 -13.12
N ARG A 345 -11.67 -1.04 -11.91
CA ARG A 345 -12.45 -1.59 -10.78
C ARG A 345 -12.11 -0.87 -9.49
N GLY A 346 -13.13 -0.79 -8.64
CA GLY A 346 -13.11 -0.31 -7.27
C GLY A 346 -12.47 -1.31 -6.30
N VAL A 347 -12.40 -0.87 -5.04
CA VAL A 347 -11.62 -1.57 -4.00
C VAL A 347 -12.49 -2.47 -3.12
N THR A 348 -13.77 -2.17 -2.93
CA THR A 348 -14.65 -2.92 -2.03
C THR A 348 -16.13 -2.80 -2.36
N ASN A 349 -16.88 -3.89 -2.21
CA ASN A 349 -18.35 -3.92 -2.42
C ASN A 349 -19.14 -3.42 -1.19
N THR A 350 -18.44 -3.03 -0.11
CA THR A 350 -19.05 -2.40 1.09
C THR A 350 -19.46 -0.96 0.84
N ARG A 351 -18.90 -0.35 -0.21
CA ARG A 351 -19.18 1.00 -0.71
C ARG A 351 -19.85 0.87 -2.07
N LEU A 352 -20.78 1.78 -2.36
CA LEU A 352 -21.34 1.99 -3.69
C LEU A 352 -21.07 3.43 -4.12
N VAL A 353 -20.93 3.64 -5.42
CA VAL A 353 -20.71 4.97 -5.99
C VAL A 353 -22.04 5.52 -6.48
N THR A 354 -22.42 6.69 -5.97
CA THR A 354 -23.64 7.41 -6.38
C THR A 354 -23.27 8.66 -7.16
N HIS A 355 -23.83 8.80 -8.37
CA HIS A 355 -23.71 10.00 -9.18
C HIS A 355 -25.04 10.76 -9.18
N LEU A 356 -25.00 12.06 -8.89
CA LEU A 356 -26.04 13.02 -9.27
C LEU A 356 -25.55 13.79 -10.50
N PRO A 357 -26.11 13.58 -11.70
CA PRO A 357 -25.68 14.29 -12.90
C PRO A 357 -26.17 15.75 -12.90
N LEU A 358 -25.25 16.70 -13.15
CA LEU A 358 -25.52 18.15 -13.04
C LEU A 358 -25.47 18.85 -14.41
N ILE A 359 -24.53 18.43 -15.26
CA ILE A 359 -24.39 18.89 -16.65
C ILE A 359 -24.12 17.66 -17.49
N VAL A 360 -25.04 17.28 -18.39
CA VAL A 360 -24.93 16.06 -19.20
C VAL A 360 -25.16 16.37 -20.69
N PRO A 361 -24.08 16.59 -21.45
CA PRO A 361 -24.13 16.65 -22.90
C PRO A 361 -24.55 15.31 -23.54
N ALA A 362 -24.86 15.34 -24.84
CA ALA A 362 -25.12 14.13 -25.62
C ALA A 362 -23.89 13.19 -25.65
N ASP A 363 -24.08 11.89 -25.87
CA ASP A 363 -22.99 10.89 -25.97
C ASP A 363 -22.04 10.87 -24.75
N CYS A 364 -22.65 10.93 -23.57
CA CYS A 364 -22.01 10.67 -22.28
C CYS A 364 -22.67 9.45 -21.64
N ALA A 365 -21.89 8.42 -21.35
CA ALA A 365 -22.41 7.25 -20.62
C ALA A 365 -21.39 6.61 -19.68
N LEU A 366 -21.92 5.77 -18.80
CA LEU A 366 -21.24 4.89 -17.87
C LEU A 366 -21.55 3.45 -18.29
N ASN A 367 -20.55 2.58 -18.33
CA ASN A 367 -20.73 1.16 -18.56
C ASN A 367 -20.23 0.41 -17.32
N VAL A 368 -21.10 -0.40 -16.69
CA VAL A 368 -20.77 -1.20 -15.50
C VAL A 368 -21.08 -2.65 -15.79
N GLY A 369 -20.06 -3.50 -15.84
CA GLY A 369 -20.23 -4.92 -16.13
C GLY A 369 -20.81 -5.21 -17.52
N GLY A 370 -20.75 -4.29 -18.48
CA GLY A 370 -21.37 -4.43 -19.80
C GLY A 370 -22.77 -3.83 -19.92
N GLU A 371 -23.30 -3.24 -18.84
CA GLU A 371 -24.58 -2.54 -18.84
C GLU A 371 -24.35 -1.02 -18.97
N ILE A 372 -24.77 -0.46 -20.11
CA ILE A 372 -24.63 0.96 -20.42
C ILE A 372 -25.76 1.77 -19.77
N HIS A 373 -25.38 2.83 -19.07
CA HIS A 373 -26.25 3.83 -18.48
C HIS A 373 -25.93 5.21 -19.06
N GLU A 374 -26.92 5.81 -19.72
CA GLU A 374 -26.88 7.22 -20.11
C GLU A 374 -27.39 8.08 -18.96
N TRP A 375 -26.59 9.05 -18.53
CA TRP A 375 -26.96 9.92 -17.43
C TRP A 375 -28.18 10.78 -17.80
N GLN A 376 -29.00 11.05 -16.80
CA GLN A 376 -30.10 12.02 -16.88
C GLN A 376 -29.86 13.10 -15.84
N GLU A 377 -29.85 14.37 -16.27
CA GLU A 377 -29.67 15.49 -15.35
C GLU A 377 -30.70 15.44 -14.20
N GLY A 378 -30.20 15.59 -12.97
CA GLY A 378 -31.01 15.56 -11.76
C GLY A 378 -31.59 14.20 -11.38
N ARG A 379 -31.14 13.11 -12.00
CA ARG A 379 -31.54 11.74 -11.63
C ARG A 379 -30.35 10.94 -11.16
N CYS A 380 -30.42 10.47 -9.91
CA CYS A 380 -29.33 9.73 -9.32
C CYS A 380 -29.16 8.35 -9.96
N VAL A 381 -27.92 7.91 -10.09
CA VAL A 381 -27.56 6.54 -10.44
C VAL A 381 -26.56 6.02 -9.41
N THR A 382 -26.74 4.76 -9.00
CA THR A 382 -25.84 4.10 -8.06
C THR A 382 -25.45 2.74 -8.59
N PHE A 383 -24.16 2.46 -8.51
CA PHE A 383 -23.56 1.26 -9.04
C PHE A 383 -22.48 0.71 -8.11
N ASP A 384 -22.20 -0.58 -8.25
CA ASP A 384 -21.07 -1.22 -7.60
C ASP A 384 -19.85 -1.09 -8.51
N ASP A 385 -18.91 -0.24 -8.11
CA ASP A 385 -17.70 0.04 -8.86
C ASP A 385 -16.69 -1.11 -8.80
N THR A 386 -16.93 -2.17 -8.02
CA THR A 386 -16.10 -3.39 -8.05
C THR A 386 -16.35 -4.27 -9.28
N PHE A 387 -17.42 -4.01 -10.01
CA PHE A 387 -17.54 -4.45 -11.40
C PHE A 387 -16.59 -3.65 -12.28
N GLU A 388 -16.07 -4.28 -13.32
CA GLU A 388 -15.36 -3.53 -14.35
C GLU A 388 -16.26 -2.44 -14.93
N HIS A 389 -15.77 -1.20 -14.89
CA HIS A 389 -16.53 -0.06 -15.36
C HIS A 389 -15.65 0.97 -16.07
N GLU A 390 -16.28 1.70 -16.98
CA GLU A 390 -15.68 2.75 -17.78
C GLU A 390 -16.71 3.87 -17.99
N ALA A 391 -16.24 5.06 -18.31
CA ALA A 391 -17.11 6.21 -18.51
C ALA A 391 -16.55 7.12 -19.60
N TRP A 392 -17.42 7.73 -20.41
CA TRP A 392 -16.98 8.64 -21.46
C TRP A 392 -17.78 9.93 -21.51
N ASN A 393 -17.16 10.93 -22.13
CA ASN A 393 -17.76 12.13 -22.66
C ASN A 393 -17.23 12.29 -24.09
N ARG A 394 -17.98 11.81 -25.08
CA ARG A 394 -17.62 11.92 -26.51
C ARG A 394 -18.22 13.15 -27.17
N SER A 395 -18.86 14.00 -26.37
CA SER A 395 -19.44 15.26 -26.82
C SER A 395 -18.38 16.33 -27.04
N ASP A 396 -18.82 17.50 -27.50
CA ASP A 396 -18.04 18.72 -27.62
C ASP A 396 -18.12 19.64 -26.37
N SER A 397 -18.83 19.21 -25.33
CA SER A 397 -19.15 20.01 -24.14
C SER A 397 -18.72 19.30 -22.85
N THR A 398 -18.46 20.05 -21.78
CA THR A 398 -18.04 19.47 -20.49
C THR A 398 -19.21 18.74 -19.81
N ARG A 399 -18.92 17.56 -19.24
CA ARG A 399 -19.87 16.79 -18.42
C ARG A 399 -19.49 16.89 -16.96
N VAL A 400 -20.46 17.14 -16.08
CA VAL A 400 -20.22 17.22 -14.63
C VAL A 400 -21.25 16.41 -13.87
N VAL A 401 -20.75 15.57 -12.95
CA VAL A 401 -21.57 14.83 -11.99
C VAL A 401 -21.05 15.09 -10.57
N LEU A 402 -21.94 15.11 -9.58
CA LEU A 402 -21.57 15.00 -8.17
C LEU A 402 -21.43 13.53 -7.82
N ILE A 403 -20.23 13.10 -7.43
CA ILE A 403 -19.91 11.73 -6.99
C ILE A 403 -19.96 11.68 -5.47
N MET A 404 -20.60 10.65 -4.91
CA MET A 404 -20.65 10.37 -3.47
C MET A 404 -20.47 8.88 -3.21
N ASP A 405 -19.50 8.54 -2.36
CA ASP A 405 -19.32 7.19 -1.85
C ASP A 405 -20.26 6.91 -0.69
N CYS A 406 -21.22 6.02 -0.89
CA CYS A 406 -22.22 5.65 0.10
C CYS A 406 -22.01 4.22 0.59
N TRP A 407 -22.42 3.92 1.82
CA TRP A 407 -22.48 2.55 2.31
C TRP A 407 -23.41 1.71 1.43
N ASN A 408 -23.02 0.46 1.19
CA ASN A 408 -23.91 -0.50 0.57
C ASN A 408 -25.15 -0.70 1.46
N PRO A 409 -26.39 -0.53 0.94
CA PRO A 409 -27.60 -0.63 1.74
C PRO A 409 -27.89 -2.05 2.27
N ASP A 410 -27.18 -3.08 1.80
CA ASP A 410 -27.23 -4.45 2.32
C ASP A 410 -26.26 -4.72 3.50
N LEU A 411 -25.62 -3.67 4.01
CA LEU A 411 -24.88 -3.70 5.27
C LEU A 411 -25.74 -3.20 6.42
N THR A 412 -25.74 -3.96 7.52
CA THR A 412 -26.32 -3.53 8.81
C THR A 412 -25.47 -2.43 9.44
N GLU A 413 -26.00 -1.76 10.47
CA GLU A 413 -25.25 -0.77 11.25
C GLU A 413 -23.98 -1.37 11.88
N ALA A 414 -24.10 -2.56 12.49
CA ALA A 414 -22.97 -3.28 13.07
C ALA A 414 -21.89 -3.60 12.03
N GLU A 415 -22.30 -4.05 10.83
CA GLU A 415 -21.35 -4.35 9.75
C GLU A 415 -20.66 -3.09 9.22
N ARG A 416 -21.37 -1.95 9.10
CA ARG A 416 -20.75 -0.67 8.70
C ARG A 416 -19.71 -0.21 9.70
N GLU A 417 -20.03 -0.26 11.00
CA GLU A 417 -19.09 0.08 12.08
C GLU A 417 -17.87 -0.85 12.05
N ALA A 418 -18.09 -2.15 11.88
CA ALA A 418 -17.02 -3.14 11.79
C ALA A 418 -16.11 -2.95 10.58
N VAL A 419 -16.68 -2.67 9.40
CA VAL A 419 -15.90 -2.36 8.19
C VAL A 419 -15.09 -1.08 8.40
N ALA A 420 -15.67 -0.04 9.00
CA ALA A 420 -14.94 1.20 9.28
C ALA A 420 -13.74 0.96 10.22
N VAL A 421 -13.93 0.16 11.28
CA VAL A 421 -12.86 -0.19 12.22
C VAL A 421 -11.78 -1.05 11.55
N LEU A 422 -12.18 -2.11 10.82
CA LEU A 422 -11.25 -3.02 10.15
C LEU A 422 -10.42 -2.30 9.08
N VAL A 423 -11.05 -1.53 8.20
CA VAL A 423 -10.36 -0.84 7.11
C VAL A 423 -9.37 0.18 7.66
N ALA A 424 -9.76 0.96 8.68
CA ALA A 424 -8.86 1.90 9.34
C ALA A 424 -7.68 1.19 10.03
N GLY A 425 -7.93 0.07 10.72
CA GLY A 425 -6.88 -0.70 11.39
C GLY A 425 -5.93 -1.39 10.41
N ILE A 426 -6.42 -1.88 9.28
CA ILE A 426 -5.59 -2.38 8.17
C ILE A 426 -4.72 -1.25 7.61
N GLY A 427 -5.30 -0.05 7.45
CA GLY A 427 -4.57 1.14 7.01
C GLY A 427 -3.45 1.53 7.97
N ASP A 428 -3.72 1.57 9.28
CA ASP A 428 -2.70 1.84 10.31
C ASP A 428 -1.58 0.81 10.28
N PHE A 429 -1.93 -0.47 10.16
CA PHE A 429 -0.96 -1.56 10.05
C PHE A 429 -0.07 -1.40 8.81
N ASN A 430 -0.66 -1.16 7.64
CA ASN A 430 0.10 -1.00 6.40
C ASN A 430 1.05 0.21 6.47
N ARG A 431 0.60 1.37 6.98
CA ARG A 431 1.44 2.55 7.18
C ARG A 431 2.60 2.27 8.14
N SER A 432 2.38 1.50 9.19
CA SER A 432 3.47 1.13 10.11
C SER A 432 4.57 0.28 9.45
N CYS A 433 4.24 -0.38 8.34
CA CYS A 433 5.16 -1.20 7.56
C CYS A 433 5.98 -0.40 6.53
N GLU A 434 5.54 0.80 6.16
CA GLU A 434 6.27 1.72 5.29
C GLU A 434 7.51 2.28 6.03
N LEU A 435 8.57 2.63 5.30
CA LEU A 435 9.73 3.28 5.89
C LEU A 435 9.50 4.80 5.95
N PRO A 436 10.06 5.51 6.95
CA PRO A 436 9.98 6.97 6.97
C PRO A 436 10.66 7.54 5.72
N GLY A 437 9.88 8.14 4.81
CA GLY A 437 10.38 8.78 3.60
C GLY A 437 9.95 8.17 2.26
N GLU A 438 9.10 7.13 2.28
CA GLU A 438 8.33 6.69 1.10
C GLU A 438 6.99 7.44 0.96
#